data_AF-A0A959BJW5-F1
#
_entry.id   AF-A0A959BJW5-F1
#
_cell.length_a   1.000
_cell.length_b   1.000
_cell.length_c   1.000
_cell.angle_alpha   90.00
_cell.angle_beta   90.00
_cell.angle_gamma   90.00
#
_symmetry.space_group_name_H-M   'P 1'
#
loop_
_entity.id
_entity.type
_entity.pdbx_description
1 polymer ?
#
loop_
_entity_poly.entity_id
_entity_poly.type
_entity_poly.pdbx_seq_one_letter_code
_entity_poly.pdbx_strand_id
1 'polypeptide(L)'
;EASLLITREATRENVKAAIEKAAKTLGPGDFFFLTYSGHGSQVADISGDEMNDDILFGGTGDTRDETWCLYDKQLLDDELLHLWAQFKKGVRILIFSDSCHSGTVSRGLLGEDTPVVEEGIGYRLVPRATLAATYIKNQEFYNGLQSEGDILPKVKARVLLFSGCQDDQLSQEDQLSFPPHGFFTLAVLNAWKAGDFENYTDFFTRITEKIPKSQTPNRYVFGEEISDFESGKPLTV
;
A
#
# COMPACT_ATOMS: atom_id res chain seq x y z
N GLU A 1 -8.23 -6.38 19.08
CA GLU A 1 -7.41 -7.61 18.91
C GLU A 1 -6.29 -7.32 17.92
N ALA A 2 -5.15 -8.00 18.02
CA ALA A 2 -4.04 -7.88 17.06
C ALA A 2 -3.77 -9.24 16.41
N SER A 3 -3.48 -9.26 15.11
CA SER A 3 -3.07 -10.45 14.35
C SER A 3 -1.76 -10.16 13.63
N LEU A 4 -0.89 -11.17 13.53
CA LEU A 4 0.42 -11.07 12.88
C LEU A 4 0.57 -12.24 11.92
N LEU A 5 0.79 -11.93 10.64
CA LEU A 5 1.01 -12.92 9.58
C LEU A 5 2.41 -12.70 9.03
N ILE A 6 3.31 -13.67 9.22
CA ILE A 6 4.70 -13.55 8.77
C ILE A 6 4.96 -14.55 7.64
N THR A 7 5.41 -14.04 6.49
CA THR A 7 5.88 -14.85 5.35
C THR A 7 4.87 -15.93 4.96
N ARG A 8 5.14 -17.21 5.23
CA ARG A 8 4.30 -18.37 4.89
C ARG A 8 2.85 -18.26 5.36
N GLU A 9 2.61 -17.50 6.42
CA GLU A 9 1.27 -17.25 6.94
C GLU A 9 0.56 -16.07 6.25
N ALA A 10 1.32 -15.14 5.67
CA ALA A 10 0.79 -14.00 4.92
C ALA A 10 0.43 -14.42 3.49
N THR A 11 -0.53 -15.33 3.37
CA THR A 11 -1.16 -15.71 2.10
C THR A 11 -2.32 -14.80 1.77
N ARG A 12 -2.74 -14.75 0.50
CA ARG A 12 -3.96 -14.03 0.07
C ARG A 12 -5.17 -14.41 0.91
N GLU A 13 -5.38 -15.71 1.12
CA GLU A 13 -6.51 -16.21 1.91
C GLU A 13 -6.48 -15.66 3.35
N ASN A 14 -5.35 -15.77 4.03
CA ASN A 14 -5.24 -15.36 5.44
C ASN A 14 -5.34 -13.84 5.60
N VAL A 15 -4.72 -13.08 4.70
CA VAL A 15 -4.79 -11.61 4.72
C VAL A 15 -6.23 -11.14 4.48
N LYS A 16 -6.90 -11.65 3.43
CA LYS A 16 -8.29 -11.31 3.14
C LYS A 16 -9.20 -11.70 4.31
N ALA A 17 -9.06 -12.91 4.84
CA ALA A 17 -9.87 -13.38 5.96
C ALA A 17 -9.71 -12.52 7.22
N ALA A 18 -8.49 -12.07 7.53
CA ALA A 18 -8.23 -11.19 8.67
C ALA A 18 -8.93 -9.82 8.50
N ILE A 19 -8.84 -9.23 7.30
CA ILE A 19 -9.47 -7.94 6.99
C ILE A 19 -11.01 -8.08 7.01
N GLU A 20 -11.55 -9.13 6.38
CA GLU A 20 -12.99 -9.41 6.38
C GLU A 20 -13.55 -9.65 7.79
N LYS A 21 -12.80 -10.35 8.65
CA LYS A 21 -13.17 -10.53 10.06
C LYS A 21 -13.26 -9.19 10.77
N ALA A 22 -12.30 -8.28 10.54
CA ALA A 22 -12.33 -6.93 11.10
C ALA A 22 -13.55 -6.15 10.56
N ALA A 23 -13.78 -6.15 9.25
CA ALA A 23 -14.92 -5.47 8.63
C ALA A 23 -16.29 -5.93 9.18
N LYS A 24 -16.45 -7.24 9.44
CA LYS A 24 -17.65 -7.81 10.06
C LYS A 24 -17.84 -7.34 11.50
N THR A 25 -16.74 -7.24 12.24
CA THR A 25 -16.75 -6.95 13.69
C THR A 25 -16.91 -5.47 13.98
N LEU A 26 -16.14 -4.62 13.32
CA LEU A 26 -16.03 -3.19 13.64
C LEU A 26 -17.27 -2.40 13.17
N GLY A 27 -17.58 -1.34 13.90
CA GLY A 27 -18.68 -0.42 13.66
C GLY A 27 -18.31 1.05 13.84
N PRO A 28 -19.28 1.96 13.73
CA PRO A 28 -19.03 3.40 13.85
C PRO A 28 -18.28 3.74 15.14
N GLY A 29 -17.19 4.50 15.03
CA GLY A 29 -16.30 4.86 16.13
C GLY A 29 -15.12 3.92 16.33
N ASP A 30 -15.17 2.70 15.80
CA ASP A 30 -14.06 1.75 15.91
C ASP A 30 -12.89 2.11 15.00
N PHE A 31 -11.73 1.54 15.30
CA PHE A 31 -10.46 1.79 14.64
C PHE A 31 -9.83 0.49 14.13
N PHE A 32 -9.50 0.43 12.85
CA PHE A 32 -8.74 -0.64 12.22
C PHE A 32 -7.36 -0.10 11.83
N PHE A 33 -6.31 -0.82 12.23
CA PHE A 33 -4.93 -0.49 11.89
C PHE A 33 -4.27 -1.67 11.20
N LEU A 34 -3.70 -1.41 10.02
CA LEU A 34 -2.99 -2.39 9.22
C LEU A 34 -1.58 -1.87 8.90
N THR A 35 -0.59 -2.75 9.04
CA THR A 35 0.75 -2.52 8.51
C THR A 35 1.10 -3.61 7.52
N TYR A 36 1.67 -3.22 6.38
CA TYR A 36 2.24 -4.10 5.39
C TYR A 36 3.71 -3.75 5.17
N SER A 37 4.55 -4.78 5.11
CA SER A 37 5.98 -4.65 4.90
C SER A 37 6.44 -5.82 4.06
N GLY A 38 6.65 -5.57 2.77
CA GLY A 38 6.99 -6.60 1.80
C GLY A 38 7.20 -6.01 0.42
N HIS A 39 7.41 -6.87 -0.57
CA HIS A 39 7.54 -6.41 -1.95
C HIS A 39 6.20 -5.90 -2.48
N GLY A 40 6.23 -4.84 -3.27
CA GLY A 40 5.11 -4.48 -4.14
C GLY A 40 5.46 -4.72 -5.60
N SER A 41 4.43 -4.77 -6.43
CA SER A 41 4.57 -4.99 -7.87
C SER A 41 3.39 -4.37 -8.63
N GLN A 42 3.37 -4.60 -9.94
CA GLN A 42 2.29 -4.26 -10.84
C GLN A 42 1.98 -5.46 -11.75
N VAL A 43 0.70 -5.69 -12.02
CA VAL A 43 0.24 -6.54 -13.13
C VAL A 43 -0.18 -5.68 -14.31
N ALA A 44 -0.19 -6.25 -15.52
CA ALA A 44 -0.69 -5.52 -16.68
C ALA A 44 -2.21 -5.39 -16.55
N ASP A 45 -2.74 -4.18 -16.66
CA ASP A 45 -4.18 -3.94 -16.75
C ASP A 45 -4.68 -4.42 -18.12
N ILE A 46 -5.62 -5.36 -18.12
CA ILE A 46 -6.32 -5.81 -19.32
C ILE A 46 -7.81 -5.41 -19.32
N SER A 47 -8.33 -4.83 -18.24
CA SER A 47 -9.69 -4.31 -18.08
C SER A 47 -9.82 -2.85 -18.55
N GLY A 48 -8.77 -2.05 -18.39
CA GLY A 48 -8.73 -0.62 -18.72
C GLY A 48 -9.35 0.28 -17.65
N ASP A 49 -9.57 -0.23 -16.45
CA ASP A 49 -10.20 0.45 -15.31
C ASP A 49 -9.28 1.44 -14.60
N GLU A 50 -7.96 1.27 -14.73
CA GLU A 50 -6.92 2.18 -14.22
C GLU A 50 -7.07 3.62 -14.74
N MET A 51 -7.69 3.82 -15.91
CA MET A 51 -8.05 5.17 -16.40
C MET A 51 -9.02 5.92 -15.46
N ASN A 52 -9.79 5.22 -14.62
CA ASN A 52 -10.69 5.83 -13.64
C ASN A 52 -10.00 6.13 -12.30
N ASP A 53 -8.96 5.38 -11.96
CA ASP A 53 -8.18 5.55 -10.72
C ASP A 53 -7.29 6.79 -10.77
N ASP A 54 -6.75 7.13 -11.95
CA ASP A 54 -6.10 8.42 -12.20
C ASP A 54 -6.99 9.62 -11.80
N ILE A 55 -8.30 9.49 -11.96
CA ILE A 55 -9.29 10.54 -11.65
C ILE A 55 -9.61 10.58 -10.14
N LEU A 56 -9.59 9.44 -9.45
CA LEU A 56 -9.93 9.32 -8.03
C LEU A 56 -8.73 9.56 -7.09
N PHE A 57 -7.54 9.14 -7.50
CA PHE A 57 -6.32 9.15 -6.68
C PHE A 57 -5.20 10.03 -7.25
N GLY A 58 -5.36 10.60 -8.45
CA GLY A 58 -4.39 11.54 -9.03
C GLY A 58 -3.17 10.86 -9.67
N GLY A 59 -3.36 9.69 -10.26
CA GLY A 59 -2.31 8.87 -10.88
C GLY A 59 -1.68 9.45 -12.15
N THR A 60 -0.68 8.72 -12.68
CA THR A 60 0.28 9.19 -13.67
C THR A 60 -0.01 8.77 -15.13
N GLY A 61 -1.15 8.12 -15.39
CA GLY A 61 -1.44 7.54 -16.71
C GLY A 61 -0.76 6.20 -16.95
N ASP A 62 -0.36 5.47 -15.90
CA ASP A 62 0.02 4.05 -16.02
C ASP A 62 -1.25 3.20 -16.03
N THR A 63 -1.27 2.15 -16.84
CA THR A 63 -2.44 1.27 -17.04
C THR A 63 -2.10 -0.07 -16.40
N ARG A 64 -1.89 -0.07 -15.08
CA ARG A 64 -1.40 -1.25 -14.35
C ARG A 64 -1.81 -1.26 -12.88
N ASP A 65 -2.56 -2.29 -12.50
CA ASP A 65 -2.93 -2.53 -11.11
C ASP A 65 -1.70 -2.76 -10.23
N GLU A 66 -1.65 -2.04 -9.13
CA GLU A 66 -0.64 -2.21 -8.11
C GLU A 66 -0.94 -3.43 -7.24
N THR A 67 0.10 -4.05 -6.69
CA THR A 67 -0.07 -5.26 -5.90
C THR A 67 0.83 -5.33 -4.68
N TRP A 68 0.32 -6.00 -3.65
CA TRP A 68 1.13 -6.56 -2.57
C TRP A 68 1.58 -7.98 -2.93
N CYS A 69 2.89 -8.22 -2.96
CA CYS A 69 3.43 -9.57 -3.13
C CYS A 69 3.32 -10.37 -1.83
N LEU A 70 2.16 -11.00 -1.64
CA LEU A 70 1.97 -11.97 -0.56
C LEU A 70 2.71 -13.28 -0.85
N TYR A 71 2.76 -14.17 0.14
CA TYR A 71 3.60 -15.36 0.08
C TYR A 71 3.23 -16.31 -1.06
N ASP A 72 1.94 -16.47 -1.33
CA ASP A 72 1.42 -17.40 -2.31
C ASP A 72 1.24 -16.77 -3.70
N LYS A 73 0.68 -15.55 -3.77
CA LYS A 73 0.51 -14.76 -5.01
C LYS A 73 0.40 -13.26 -4.71
N GLN A 74 0.43 -12.43 -5.74
CA GLN A 74 0.19 -10.98 -5.62
C GLN A 74 -1.27 -10.71 -5.27
N LEU A 75 -1.57 -9.71 -4.43
CA LEU A 75 -2.89 -9.19 -4.08
C LEU A 75 -3.08 -7.81 -4.71
N LEU A 76 -4.10 -7.65 -5.56
CA LEU A 76 -4.36 -6.40 -6.27
C LEU A 76 -4.91 -5.34 -5.31
N ASP A 77 -4.54 -4.08 -5.54
CA ASP A 77 -5.14 -2.89 -4.94
C ASP A 77 -6.67 -2.86 -5.09
N ASP A 78 -7.17 -3.34 -6.20
CA ASP A 78 -8.58 -3.40 -6.54
C ASP A 78 -9.33 -4.37 -5.61
N GLU A 79 -8.69 -5.49 -5.28
CA GLU A 79 -9.18 -6.39 -4.23
C GLU A 79 -9.10 -5.76 -2.83
N LEU A 80 -8.07 -4.96 -2.54
CA LEU A 80 -7.96 -4.22 -1.28
C LEU A 80 -9.10 -3.20 -1.17
N LEU A 81 -9.43 -2.50 -2.26
CA LEU A 81 -10.54 -1.55 -2.32
C LEU A 81 -11.88 -2.24 -2.01
N HIS A 82 -12.11 -3.42 -2.57
CA HIS A 82 -13.25 -4.26 -2.25
C HIS A 82 -13.29 -4.67 -0.76
N LEU A 83 -12.15 -4.94 -0.13
CA LEU A 83 -12.09 -5.22 1.30
C LEU A 83 -12.41 -3.97 2.13
N TRP A 84 -11.88 -2.79 1.77
CA TRP A 84 -12.18 -1.53 2.46
C TRP A 84 -13.67 -1.17 2.38
N ALA A 85 -14.31 -1.46 1.24
CA ALA A 85 -15.73 -1.22 1.03
C ALA A 85 -16.65 -2.05 1.95
N GLN A 86 -16.15 -3.14 2.54
CA GLN A 86 -16.91 -3.95 3.49
C GLN A 86 -17.04 -3.31 4.87
N PHE A 87 -16.17 -2.36 5.22
CA PHE A 87 -16.23 -1.69 6.52
C PHE A 87 -17.42 -0.73 6.60
N LYS A 88 -18.00 -0.65 7.81
CA LYS A 88 -19.17 0.20 8.07
C LYS A 88 -18.78 1.69 8.04
N LYS A 89 -19.75 2.54 7.71
CA LYS A 89 -19.63 3.99 7.85
C LYS A 89 -19.19 4.36 9.28
N GLY A 90 -18.28 5.32 9.40
CA GLY A 90 -17.77 5.77 10.70
C GLY A 90 -16.68 4.89 11.31
N VAL A 91 -16.26 3.81 10.64
CA VAL A 91 -15.02 3.11 10.99
C VAL A 91 -13.84 3.93 10.46
N ARG A 92 -12.82 4.08 11.30
CA ARG A 92 -11.53 4.70 10.97
C ARG A 92 -10.55 3.61 10.56
N ILE A 93 -9.93 3.73 9.39
CA ILE A 93 -8.93 2.78 8.89
C ILE A 93 -7.61 3.53 8.70
N LEU A 94 -6.55 3.03 9.34
CA LEU A 94 -5.18 3.50 9.14
C LEU A 94 -4.33 2.38 8.52
N ILE A 95 -3.63 2.68 7.44
CA ILE A 95 -2.77 1.72 6.75
C ILE A 95 -1.36 2.31 6.63
N PHE A 96 -0.36 1.55 7.04
CA PHE A 96 1.04 1.81 6.72
C PHE A 96 1.53 0.76 5.72
N SER A 97 1.84 1.18 4.50
CA SER A 97 2.32 0.30 3.43
C SER A 97 3.79 0.60 3.12
N ASP A 98 4.69 -0.16 3.73
CA ASP A 98 6.12 -0.08 3.43
C ASP A 98 6.47 -1.03 2.28
N SER A 99 6.09 -0.62 1.07
CA SER A 99 6.27 -1.37 -0.19
C SER A 99 6.61 -0.43 -1.35
N CYS A 100 7.19 -0.95 -2.43
CA CYS A 100 7.35 -0.21 -3.69
C CYS A 100 6.19 -0.52 -4.62
N HIS A 101 5.54 0.50 -5.16
CA HIS A 101 4.60 0.38 -6.26
C HIS A 101 5.34 0.90 -7.48
N SER A 102 5.98 0.02 -8.25
CA SER A 102 6.93 0.46 -9.27
C SER A 102 6.21 1.00 -10.52
N GLY A 103 5.59 2.18 -10.43
CA GLY A 103 4.86 2.96 -11.46
C GLY A 103 5.70 3.40 -12.67
N THR A 104 6.67 2.59 -13.10
CA THR A 104 7.65 2.91 -14.16
C THR A 104 7.57 1.99 -15.35
N VAL A 105 6.41 1.41 -15.62
CA VAL A 105 6.21 0.64 -16.84
C VAL A 105 5.98 1.56 -18.02
N SER A 106 5.09 2.54 -17.90
CA SER A 106 4.69 3.40 -19.03
C SER A 106 5.87 4.19 -19.63
N ARG A 107 6.96 4.42 -18.89
CA ARG A 107 8.10 5.23 -19.36
C ARG A 107 9.34 4.45 -19.81
N GLY A 108 9.40 3.14 -19.53
CA GLY A 108 10.51 2.28 -19.95
C GLY A 108 10.61 2.07 -21.47
N LEU A 109 9.54 2.35 -22.22
CA LEU A 109 9.55 2.33 -23.69
C LEU A 109 10.13 3.62 -24.31
N LEU A 110 10.23 4.70 -23.53
CA LEU A 110 10.75 6.01 -23.98
C LEU A 110 12.08 6.42 -23.34
N GLY A 111 12.61 5.64 -22.38
CA GLY A 111 14.03 5.64 -22.05
C GLY A 111 14.52 6.62 -20.98
N GLU A 112 13.66 7.35 -20.26
CA GLU A 112 14.15 8.36 -19.29
C GLU A 112 13.79 8.17 -17.80
N ASP A 113 12.82 7.33 -17.43
CA ASP A 113 12.37 7.23 -16.01
C ASP A 113 12.35 5.79 -15.47
N THR A 114 13.48 5.07 -15.55
CA THR A 114 13.68 3.89 -14.68
C THR A 114 14.27 4.35 -13.35
N PRO A 115 13.70 3.96 -12.19
CA PRO A 115 14.27 4.35 -10.92
C PRO A 115 15.65 3.72 -10.82
N VAL A 116 16.66 4.55 -10.53
CA VAL A 116 18.06 4.12 -10.46
C VAL A 116 18.21 3.23 -9.23
N VAL A 117 18.48 1.95 -9.46
CA VAL A 117 18.85 1.03 -8.38
C VAL A 117 20.31 1.27 -8.05
N GLU A 118 20.56 1.91 -6.92
CA GLU A 118 21.93 2.12 -6.42
C GLU A 118 22.52 0.82 -5.86
N GLU A 119 23.75 0.52 -6.26
CA GLU A 119 24.48 -0.66 -5.78
C GLU A 119 24.72 -0.57 -4.26
N GLY A 120 24.41 -1.64 -3.53
CA GLY A 120 24.55 -1.70 -2.08
C GLY A 120 23.33 -1.21 -1.29
N ILE A 121 22.28 -0.72 -1.95
CA ILE A 121 20.98 -0.39 -1.33
C ILE A 121 19.97 -1.50 -1.65
N GLY A 122 19.29 -2.00 -0.62
CA GLY A 122 18.18 -2.93 -0.80
C GLY A 122 16.89 -2.20 -1.10
N TYR A 123 16.02 -2.79 -1.93
CA TYR A 123 14.72 -2.21 -2.28
C TYR A 123 13.64 -3.27 -2.18
N ARG A 124 12.44 -2.87 -1.78
CA ARG A 124 11.25 -3.74 -1.69
C ARG A 124 10.58 -3.94 -3.04
N LEU A 125 11.39 -4.30 -4.03
CA LEU A 125 11.02 -4.48 -5.42
C LEU A 125 11.20 -5.93 -5.86
N VAL A 126 10.28 -6.46 -6.66
CA VAL A 126 10.49 -7.74 -7.35
C VAL A 126 11.15 -7.49 -8.71
N PRO A 127 12.20 -8.25 -9.10
CA PRO A 127 12.80 -8.12 -10.42
C PRO A 127 11.78 -8.29 -11.56
N ARG A 128 11.84 -7.43 -12.59
CA ARG A 128 10.89 -7.41 -13.71
C ARG A 128 10.73 -8.77 -14.42
N ALA A 129 11.82 -9.51 -14.61
CA ALA A 129 11.78 -10.83 -15.23
C ALA A 129 10.98 -11.84 -14.39
N THR A 130 11.11 -11.77 -13.06
CA THR A 130 10.34 -12.59 -12.13
C THR A 130 8.86 -12.23 -12.18
N LEU A 131 8.53 -10.95 -12.31
CA LEU A 131 7.15 -10.49 -12.47
C LEU A 131 6.50 -10.99 -13.75
N ALA A 132 7.18 -10.81 -14.88
CA ALA A 132 6.71 -11.31 -16.17
C ALA A 132 6.50 -12.83 -16.16
N ALA A 133 7.47 -13.58 -15.62
CA ALA A 133 7.36 -15.03 -15.49
C ALA A 133 6.21 -15.46 -14.56
N THR A 134 6.01 -14.73 -13.46
CA THR A 134 4.92 -14.99 -12.50
C THR A 134 3.55 -14.74 -13.13
N TYR A 135 3.40 -13.64 -13.87
CA TYR A 135 2.16 -13.32 -14.58
C TYR A 135 1.86 -14.38 -15.64
N ILE A 136 2.81 -14.68 -16.53
CA ILE A 136 2.62 -15.70 -17.60
C ILE A 136 2.22 -17.05 -17.01
N LYS A 137 2.85 -17.47 -15.90
CA LYS A 137 2.54 -18.74 -15.24
C LYS A 137 1.13 -18.78 -14.63
N ASN A 138 0.58 -17.63 -14.25
CA ASN A 138 -0.71 -17.52 -13.54
C ASN A 138 -1.70 -16.63 -14.31
N GLN A 139 -1.59 -16.57 -15.64
CA GLN A 139 -2.30 -15.59 -16.45
C GLN A 139 -3.82 -15.70 -16.30
N GLU A 140 -4.38 -16.91 -16.39
CA GLU A 140 -5.82 -17.13 -16.20
C GLU A 140 -6.33 -16.65 -14.83
N PHE A 141 -5.50 -16.79 -13.79
CA PHE A 141 -5.84 -16.33 -12.45
C PHE A 141 -5.90 -14.81 -12.37
N TYR A 142 -4.87 -14.10 -12.85
CA TYR A 142 -4.84 -12.63 -12.78
C TYR A 142 -5.86 -12.00 -13.73
N ASN A 143 -6.02 -12.53 -14.95
CA ASN A 143 -7.04 -12.07 -15.89
C ASN A 143 -8.45 -12.22 -15.32
N GLY A 144 -8.71 -13.31 -14.58
CA GLY A 144 -10.00 -13.52 -13.93
C GLY A 144 -10.31 -12.45 -12.89
N LEU A 145 -9.32 -12.04 -12.10
CA LEU A 145 -9.49 -11.00 -11.08
C LEU A 145 -9.84 -9.64 -11.70
N GLN A 146 -9.15 -9.24 -12.77
CA GLN A 146 -9.39 -7.96 -13.46
C GLN A 146 -10.74 -7.92 -14.19
N SER A 147 -11.23 -9.06 -14.68
CA SER A 147 -12.53 -9.12 -15.37
C SER A 147 -13.75 -8.93 -14.45
N GLU A 148 -13.58 -8.96 -13.14
CA GLU A 148 -14.65 -8.76 -12.15
C GLU A 148 -14.82 -7.27 -11.74
N GLY A 149 -13.97 -6.36 -12.24
CA GLY A 149 -13.70 -5.02 -11.68
C GLY A 149 -14.38 -3.79 -12.29
N ASP A 150 -15.30 -3.90 -13.26
CA ASP A 150 -15.81 -2.72 -14.02
C ASP A 150 -16.47 -1.59 -13.18
N ILE A 151 -16.82 -1.82 -11.90
CA ILE A 151 -17.38 -0.78 -11.01
C ILE A 151 -16.66 -0.80 -9.66
N LEU A 152 -15.76 0.17 -9.46
CA LEU A 152 -15.08 0.40 -8.18
C LEU A 152 -16.10 0.60 -7.05
N PRO A 153 -16.00 -0.15 -5.94
CA PRO A 153 -16.98 -0.10 -4.87
C PRO A 153 -16.82 1.18 -4.04
N LYS A 154 -17.96 1.77 -3.63
CA LYS A 154 -17.94 2.93 -2.74
C LYS A 154 -17.49 2.54 -1.33
N VAL A 155 -16.34 3.06 -0.90
CA VAL A 155 -15.83 2.91 0.47
C VAL A 155 -16.57 3.85 1.44
N LYS A 156 -17.20 3.28 2.48
CA LYS A 156 -17.98 4.02 3.49
C LYS A 156 -17.18 4.38 4.74
N ALA A 157 -16.16 3.59 5.06
CA ALA A 157 -15.20 3.91 6.12
C ALA A 157 -14.30 5.08 5.70
N ARG A 158 -13.62 5.72 6.66
CA ARG A 158 -12.59 6.71 6.35
C ARG A 158 -11.24 6.02 6.35
N VAL A 159 -10.55 6.02 5.21
CA VAL A 159 -9.24 5.40 5.06
C VAL A 159 -8.17 6.48 5.02
N LEU A 160 -7.13 6.30 5.83
CA LEU A 160 -5.89 7.07 5.82
C LEU A 160 -4.75 6.09 5.52
N LEU A 161 -4.11 6.24 4.37
CA LEU A 161 -2.99 5.41 3.92
C LEU A 161 -1.72 6.24 3.90
N PHE A 162 -0.69 5.77 4.62
CA PHE A 162 0.68 6.23 4.44
C PHE A 162 1.48 5.14 3.74
N SER A 163 2.05 5.45 2.58
CA SER A 163 2.93 4.53 1.83
C SER A 163 4.39 4.96 1.94
N GLY A 164 5.30 4.00 1.73
CA GLY A 164 6.73 4.21 1.87
C GLY A 164 7.35 5.13 0.81
N CYS A 165 6.79 5.18 -0.39
CA CYS A 165 7.31 5.98 -1.50
C CYS A 165 6.16 6.50 -2.39
N GLN A 166 6.49 7.45 -3.28
CA GLN A 166 5.64 7.83 -4.41
C GLN A 166 5.64 6.71 -5.47
N ASP A 167 4.68 6.76 -6.37
CA ASP A 167 4.46 5.75 -7.43
C ASP A 167 5.65 5.69 -8.40
N ASP A 168 6.40 6.79 -8.57
CA ASP A 168 7.60 6.87 -9.40
C ASP A 168 8.91 6.56 -8.64
N GLN A 169 8.82 6.16 -7.37
CA GLN A 169 9.95 5.94 -6.47
C GLN A 169 10.05 4.50 -5.96
N LEU A 170 11.16 4.18 -5.28
CA LEU A 170 11.36 2.89 -4.65
C LEU A 170 11.49 3.05 -3.13
N SER A 171 10.76 2.21 -2.39
CA SER A 171 10.93 1.97 -0.95
C SER A 171 12.21 1.17 -0.66
N GLN A 172 13.14 1.81 0.04
CA GLN A 172 14.44 1.28 0.42
C GLN A 172 14.39 0.44 1.69
N GLU A 173 15.36 -0.46 1.80
CA GLU A 173 15.64 -1.25 2.99
C GLU A 173 17.01 -0.89 3.56
N ASP A 174 17.04 -0.67 4.88
CA ASP A 174 18.27 -0.56 5.63
C ASP A 174 18.94 -1.93 5.71
N GLN A 175 20.01 -2.09 4.93
CA GLN A 175 20.84 -3.30 4.89
C GLN A 175 21.84 -3.37 6.04
N LEU A 176 21.98 -2.30 6.86
CA LEU A 176 22.88 -2.29 8.02
C LEU A 176 22.22 -2.93 9.26
N SER A 177 20.89 -2.94 9.31
CA SER A 177 20.13 -3.63 10.35
C SER A 177 20.00 -5.13 10.05
N PHE A 178 19.97 -5.96 11.10
CA PHE A 178 19.68 -7.40 10.96
C PHE A 178 18.52 -7.84 11.90
N PRO A 179 17.39 -8.31 11.35
CA PRO A 179 17.06 -8.35 9.92
C PRO A 179 16.96 -6.94 9.31
N PRO A 180 17.08 -6.79 7.98
CA PRO A 180 16.91 -5.50 7.33
C PRO A 180 15.49 -4.98 7.58
N HIS A 181 15.37 -3.65 7.72
CA HIS A 181 14.10 -2.97 7.95
C HIS A 181 13.86 -1.94 6.84
N GLY A 182 12.59 -1.74 6.46
CA GLY A 182 12.25 -0.67 5.52
C GLY A 182 12.53 0.70 6.13
N PHE A 183 13.05 1.62 5.32
CA PHE A 183 13.35 2.99 5.76
C PHE A 183 12.10 3.70 6.26
N PHE A 184 10.95 3.48 5.61
CA PHE A 184 9.68 4.05 6.04
C PHE A 184 9.26 3.50 7.42
N THR A 185 9.34 2.18 7.64
CA THR A 185 9.07 1.58 8.95
C THR A 185 9.99 2.17 10.03
N LEU A 186 11.29 2.31 9.76
CA LEU A 186 12.24 2.92 10.71
C LEU A 186 11.89 4.38 10.99
N ALA A 187 11.49 5.15 9.98
CA ALA A 187 11.06 6.53 10.13
C ALA A 187 9.78 6.65 10.98
N VAL A 188 8.79 5.78 10.76
CA VAL A 188 7.57 5.67 11.58
C VAL A 188 7.92 5.39 13.04
N LEU A 189 8.76 4.40 13.31
CA LEU A 189 9.16 4.05 14.68
C LEU A 189 9.92 5.20 15.37
N ASN A 190 10.79 5.88 14.63
CA ASN A 190 11.56 7.00 15.18
C ASN A 190 10.69 8.24 15.43
N ALA A 191 9.75 8.55 14.54
CA ALA A 191 8.78 9.63 14.74
C ALA A 191 7.85 9.31 15.92
N TRP A 192 7.36 8.08 16.01
CA TRP A 192 6.53 7.61 17.11
C TRP A 192 7.25 7.73 18.46
N LYS A 193 8.52 7.29 18.52
CA LYS A 193 9.35 7.36 19.73
C LYS A 193 9.65 8.80 20.15
N ALA A 194 9.79 9.73 19.21
CA ALA A 194 9.99 11.14 19.52
C ALA A 194 8.74 11.76 20.17
N GLY A 195 7.55 11.34 19.73
CA GLY A 195 6.28 11.72 20.35
C GLY A 195 5.90 13.20 20.14
N ASP A 196 6.54 13.87 19.18
CA ASP A 196 6.42 15.30 18.89
C ASP A 196 5.46 15.59 17.72
N PHE A 197 4.26 15.02 17.81
CA PHE A 197 3.17 15.18 16.86
C PHE A 197 1.83 15.35 17.59
N GLU A 198 0.96 16.23 17.08
CA GLU A 198 -0.36 16.47 17.67
C GLU A 198 -1.46 15.74 16.90
N ASN A 199 -1.32 15.62 15.58
CA ASN A 199 -2.29 15.02 14.67
C ASN A 199 -1.61 14.15 13.59
N TYR A 200 -2.40 13.55 12.69
CA TYR A 200 -1.86 12.68 11.62
C TYR A 200 -1.03 13.43 10.58
N THR A 201 -1.32 14.71 10.31
CA THR A 201 -0.53 15.54 9.38
C THR A 201 0.86 15.82 9.96
N ASP A 202 0.92 16.18 11.24
CA ASP A 202 2.20 16.38 11.94
C ASP A 202 2.99 15.09 11.98
N PHE A 203 2.32 13.96 12.30
CA PHE A 203 2.99 12.67 12.36
C PHE A 203 3.57 12.25 11.01
N PHE A 204 2.81 12.42 9.93
CA PHE A 204 3.32 12.20 8.58
C PHE A 204 4.51 13.11 8.26
N THR A 205 4.46 14.37 8.67
CA THR A 205 5.59 15.31 8.52
C THR A 205 6.83 14.80 9.27
N ARG A 206 6.68 14.34 10.53
CA ARG A 206 7.80 13.76 11.32
C ARG A 206 8.36 12.49 10.72
N ILE A 207 7.53 11.69 10.04
CA ILE A 207 7.97 10.51 9.30
C ILE A 207 8.84 10.95 8.12
N THR A 208 8.32 11.85 7.28
CA THR A 208 9.01 12.34 6.07
C THR A 208 10.34 13.03 6.39
N GLU A 209 10.45 13.77 7.49
CA GLU A 209 11.70 14.38 7.96
C GLU A 209 12.83 13.36 8.24
N LYS A 210 12.49 12.08 8.44
CA LYS A 210 13.42 11.01 8.79
C LYS A 210 13.78 10.09 7.62
N ILE A 211 13.21 10.34 6.43
CA ILE A 211 13.47 9.52 5.25
C ILE A 211 14.52 10.19 4.35
N PRO A 212 15.40 9.42 3.69
CA PRO A 212 16.33 9.95 2.70
C PRO A 212 15.62 10.70 1.58
N LYS A 213 16.25 11.74 1.03
CA LYS A 213 15.68 12.54 -0.06
C LYS A 213 15.35 11.75 -1.34
N SER A 214 15.92 10.56 -1.49
CA SER A 214 15.66 9.63 -2.61
C SER A 214 14.35 8.85 -2.47
N GLN A 215 13.64 8.99 -1.34
CA GLN A 215 12.37 8.33 -1.07
C GLN A 215 11.42 9.32 -0.38
N THR A 216 10.21 9.47 -0.90
CA THR A 216 9.21 10.40 -0.37
C THR A 216 7.93 9.61 -0.07
N PRO A 217 7.54 9.46 1.21
CA PRO A 217 6.27 8.82 1.56
C PRO A 217 5.09 9.47 0.88
N ASN A 218 4.03 8.70 0.66
CA ASN A 218 2.76 9.25 0.20
C ASN A 218 1.69 9.20 1.28
N ARG A 219 0.70 10.09 1.17
CA ARG A 219 -0.46 10.18 2.05
C ARG A 219 -1.72 10.27 1.22
N TYR A 220 -2.53 9.21 1.27
CA TYR A 220 -3.84 9.16 0.62
C TYR A 220 -4.95 9.14 1.65
N VAL A 221 -6.05 9.82 1.31
CA VAL A 221 -7.24 9.89 2.14
C VAL A 221 -8.47 9.72 1.27
N PHE A 222 -9.31 8.74 1.58
CA PHE A 222 -10.52 8.44 0.81
C PHE A 222 -11.63 7.82 1.66
N GLY A 223 -12.81 7.68 1.06
CA GLY A 223 -14.04 7.28 1.74
C GLY A 223 -14.74 8.44 2.47
N GLU A 224 -15.78 8.14 3.24
CA GLU A 224 -16.61 9.18 3.86
C GLU A 224 -15.88 9.91 4.98
N GLU A 225 -15.99 11.24 5.03
CA GLU A 225 -15.32 12.07 6.03
C GLU A 225 -15.71 11.72 7.48
N ILE A 226 -14.72 11.79 8.37
CA ILE A 226 -14.87 11.72 9.82
C ILE A 226 -14.08 12.91 10.39
N SER A 227 -14.80 13.89 10.94
CA SER A 227 -14.28 15.24 11.23
C SER A 227 -13.07 15.29 12.17
N ASP A 228 -12.96 14.35 13.10
CA ASP A 228 -11.95 14.30 14.15
C ASP A 228 -10.86 13.25 13.90
N PHE A 229 -10.93 12.48 12.81
CA PHE A 229 -9.99 11.39 12.60
C PHE A 229 -8.59 11.91 12.26
N GLU A 230 -8.46 12.74 11.23
CA GLU A 230 -7.15 13.24 10.76
C GLU A 230 -6.55 14.31 11.68
N SER A 231 -7.42 15.10 12.33
CA SER A 231 -7.04 16.11 13.32
C SER A 231 -6.77 15.54 14.71
N GLY A 232 -7.17 14.28 14.95
CA GLY A 232 -6.96 13.58 16.20
C GLY A 232 -5.53 13.05 16.36
N LYS A 233 -5.17 12.73 17.61
CA LYS A 233 -3.85 12.18 17.93
C LYS A 233 -3.69 10.79 17.30
N PRO A 234 -2.59 10.52 16.58
CA PRO A 234 -2.36 9.24 15.91
C PRO A 234 -2.48 8.04 16.84
N LEU A 235 -3.09 6.96 16.32
CA LEU A 235 -3.29 5.68 17.01
C LEU A 235 -4.13 5.75 18.31
N THR A 236 -4.94 6.80 18.47
CA THR A 236 -5.93 6.88 19.57
C THR A 236 -7.14 6.01 19.24
N VAL A 237 -7.38 4.99 20.08
CA VAL A 237 -8.54 4.08 19.97
C VAL A 237 -9.72 4.65 20.72
#